data_AF-A0A975QL00-F1
#
_entry.id   AF-A0A975QL00-F1
#
_cell.length_a   1.000
_cell.length_b   1.000
_cell.length_c   1.000
_cell.angle_alpha   90.00
_cell.angle_beta   90.00
_cell.angle_gamma   90.00
#
_symmetry.space_group_name_H-M   'P 1'
#
loop_
_entity.id
_entity.type
_entity.pdbx_description
1 polymer ?
#
loop_
_entity_poly.entity_id
_entity_poly.type
_entity_poly.pdbx_seq_one_letter_code
_entity_poly.pdbx_strand_id
1 'polypeptide(L)'
;MSPKGTGTELTDASQGRGRSAGRRVAGSPARVTVNLTSRSTKALDQAVAATGDTQTDVINRALQVYAYLESVMAEGDRVFVENPDTNERERLRFF
;
A
#
# COMPACT_ATOMS: atom_id res chain seq x y z
N MET A 1 -35.88 54.24 -14.54
CA MET A 1 -35.72 54.62 -15.96
C MET A 1 -34.23 54.74 -16.25
N SER A 2 -33.81 54.26 -17.43
CA SER A 2 -32.43 54.18 -17.99
C SER A 2 -31.57 52.98 -17.49
N PRO A 3 -30.69 52.39 -18.34
CA PRO A 3 -31.11 51.41 -19.37
C PRO A 3 -30.21 50.16 -19.52
N LYS A 4 -30.74 49.22 -20.32
CA LYS A 4 -30.14 48.13 -21.12
C LYS A 4 -28.60 47.98 -21.17
N GLY A 5 -28.13 46.77 -20.85
CA GLY A 5 -26.90 46.18 -21.39
C GLY A 5 -27.25 44.93 -22.20
N THR A 6 -27.14 45.06 -23.53
CA THR A 6 -27.24 43.99 -24.53
C THR A 6 -25.93 43.24 -24.60
N GLY A 7 -25.96 41.90 -24.62
CA GLY A 7 -24.78 41.06 -24.81
C GLY A 7 -25.19 39.61 -25.03
N THR A 8 -25.78 39.32 -26.19
CA THR A 8 -26.04 37.97 -26.67
C THR A 8 -24.77 37.45 -27.34
N GLU A 9 -24.07 36.51 -26.70
CA GLU A 9 -23.10 35.66 -27.39
C GLU A 9 -23.57 34.21 -27.31
N LEU A 10 -24.13 33.74 -28.43
CA LEU A 10 -24.14 32.33 -28.77
C LEU A 10 -22.71 31.95 -29.17
N THR A 11 -22.12 30.96 -28.51
CA THR A 11 -21.40 29.89 -29.21
C THR A 11 -21.53 28.61 -28.39
N ASP A 12 -22.38 27.72 -28.89
CA ASP A 12 -22.44 26.31 -28.53
C ASP A 12 -21.34 25.53 -29.28
N ALA A 13 -21.01 24.37 -28.73
CA ALA A 13 -20.28 23.26 -29.33
C ALA A 13 -18.76 23.35 -29.44
N SER A 14 -18.09 22.85 -28.40
CA SER A 14 -17.03 21.86 -28.63
C SER A 14 -17.09 20.75 -27.58
N GLN A 15 -17.87 19.72 -27.88
CA GLN A 15 -17.80 18.42 -27.23
C GLN A 15 -16.42 17.80 -27.49
N GLY A 16 -15.46 18.05 -26.60
CA GLY A 16 -14.29 17.21 -26.46
C GLY A 16 -14.71 15.86 -25.89
N ARG A 17 -14.86 14.85 -26.76
CA ARG A 17 -14.95 13.44 -26.37
C ARG A 17 -13.63 12.99 -25.73
N GLY A 18 -13.43 13.38 -24.48
CA GLY A 18 -12.40 12.80 -23.62
C GLY A 18 -12.89 11.46 -23.09
N ARG A 19 -12.45 10.37 -23.72
CA ARG A 19 -12.41 9.05 -23.07
C ARG A 19 -11.46 9.17 -21.88
N SER A 20 -11.95 9.57 -20.70
CA SER A 20 -11.21 9.40 -19.46
C SER A 20 -11.41 7.97 -19.00
N ALA A 21 -10.42 7.15 -19.35
CA ALA A 21 -10.20 5.84 -18.76
C ALA A 21 -10.50 5.90 -17.26
N GLY A 22 -11.31 4.97 -16.78
CA GLY A 22 -11.66 4.83 -15.37
C GLY A 22 -10.38 4.90 -14.54
N ARG A 23 -10.18 6.04 -13.88
CA ARG A 23 -9.14 6.23 -12.90
C ARG A 23 -9.47 5.21 -11.82
N ARG A 24 -8.72 4.10 -11.78
CA ARG A 24 -8.72 3.22 -10.60
C ARG A 24 -8.46 4.15 -9.44
N VAL A 25 -9.46 4.35 -8.59
CA VAL A 25 -9.29 5.05 -7.34
C VAL A 25 -8.43 4.12 -6.51
N ALA A 26 -7.11 4.24 -6.67
CA ALA A 26 -6.19 3.74 -5.68
C ALA A 26 -6.64 4.39 -4.37
N GLY A 27 -7.08 3.56 -3.42
CA GLY A 27 -7.60 4.06 -2.14
C GLY A 27 -6.61 5.07 -1.56
N SER A 28 -7.13 6.17 -1.05
CA SER A 28 -6.27 7.20 -0.45
C SER A 28 -5.41 6.59 0.66
N PRO A 29 -4.11 6.92 0.73
CA PRO A 29 -3.24 6.38 1.75
C PRO A 29 -3.76 6.73 3.15
N ALA A 30 -3.90 5.72 4.01
CA ALA A 30 -4.26 5.90 5.41
C ALA A 30 -2.99 6.22 6.23
N ARG A 31 -3.07 7.20 7.12
CA ARG A 31 -2.00 7.52 8.07
C ARG A 31 -2.28 6.85 9.40
N VAL A 32 -1.34 6.05 9.88
CA VAL A 32 -1.43 5.34 11.16
C VAL A 32 -0.25 5.75 12.03
N THR A 33 -0.52 6.01 13.32
CA THR A 33 0.52 6.19 14.34
C THR A 33 0.48 4.98 15.26
N VAL A 34 1.63 4.32 15.43
CA VAL A 34 1.76 3.13 16.28
C VAL A 34 2.87 3.34 17.30
N ASN A 35 2.70 2.76 18.49
CA ASN A 35 3.77 2.64 19.45
C ASN A 35 4.46 1.29 19.24
N LEU A 36 5.73 1.31 18.84
CA LEU A 36 6.51 0.09 18.66
C LEU A 36 7.11 -0.37 19.99
N THR A 37 7.09 -1.68 20.22
CA THR A 37 7.88 -2.27 21.31
C THR A 37 9.38 -2.08 21.03
N SER A 38 10.23 -2.11 22.05
CA SER A 38 11.69 -2.03 21.85
C SER A 38 12.22 -3.10 20.89
N ARG A 39 11.61 -4.29 20.90
CA ARG A 39 11.94 -5.38 19.97
C ARG A 39 11.56 -5.02 18.54
N SER A 40 10.38 -4.44 18.34
CA SER A 40 9.89 -4.00 17.03
C SER A 40 10.72 -2.85 16.46
N THR A 41 11.12 -1.88 17.30
CA THR A 41 12.02 -0.79 16.88
C THR A 41 13.36 -1.35 16.39
N LYS A 42 13.98 -2.25 17.16
CA LYS A 42 15.25 -2.87 16.74
C LYS A 42 15.10 -3.66 15.43
N ALA A 43 14.01 -4.40 15.27
CA ALA A 43 13.74 -5.14 14.03
C ALA A 43 13.55 -4.21 12.83
N LEU A 44 12.87 -3.07 13.02
CA LEU A 44 12.72 -2.04 11.99
C LEU A 44 14.08 -1.48 11.57
N ASP A 45 14.94 -1.13 12.53
CA ASP A 45 16.28 -0.59 12.24
C ASP A 45 17.15 -1.62 11.50
N GLN A 46 17.08 -2.90 11.89
CA GLN A 46 17.79 -3.98 11.22
C GLN A 46 17.30 -4.19 9.79
N ALA A 47 15.98 -4.15 9.56
CA ALA A 47 15.41 -4.30 8.23
C ALA A 47 15.80 -3.13 7.31
N VAL A 48 15.71 -1.89 7.80
CA VAL A 48 16.17 -0.70 7.07
C VAL A 48 17.65 -0.81 6.71
N ALA A 49 18.50 -1.21 7.66
CA ALA A 49 19.93 -1.38 7.40
C ALA A 49 20.23 -2.50 6.39
N ALA A 50 19.46 -3.59 6.42
CA ALA A 50 19.67 -4.73 5.54
C ALA A 50 19.16 -4.49 4.11
N THR A 51 18.05 -3.77 3.93
CA THR A 51 17.44 -3.57 2.61
C THR A 51 17.74 -2.22 1.97
N GLY A 52 18.13 -1.22 2.76
CA GLY A 52 18.27 0.18 2.31
C GLY A 52 16.94 0.90 2.08
N ASP A 53 15.81 0.27 2.43
CA ASP A 53 14.48 0.86 2.30
C ASP A 53 14.22 1.93 3.37
N THR A 54 13.26 2.83 3.13
CA THR A 54 12.80 3.75 4.18
C THR A 54 11.98 3.01 5.25
N GLN A 55 11.87 3.58 6.46
CA GLN A 55 10.99 3.00 7.50
C GLN A 55 9.55 2.81 7.02
N THR A 56 9.03 3.76 6.23
CA THR A 56 7.69 3.66 5.63
C THR A 56 7.56 2.45 4.70
N ASP A 57 8.56 2.22 3.85
CA ASP A 57 8.57 1.08 2.92
C ASP A 57 8.67 -0.25 3.66
N VAL A 58 9.54 -0.33 4.68
CA VAL A 58 9.67 -1.52 5.53
C VAL A 58 8.36 -1.83 6.24
N ILE A 59 7.70 -0.83 6.86
CA ILE A 59 6.43 -1.02 7.57
C ILE A 59 5.33 -1.47 6.59
N ASN A 60 5.20 -0.82 5.43
CA ASN A 60 4.21 -1.19 4.44
C ASN A 60 4.44 -2.62 3.93
N ARG A 61 5.69 -3.00 3.66
CA ARG A 61 6.02 -4.36 3.21
C ARG A 61 5.80 -5.39 4.30
N ALA A 62 6.13 -5.08 5.55
CA ALA A 62 5.88 -5.96 6.69
C ALA A 62 4.37 -6.26 6.84
N LEU A 63 3.51 -5.25 6.70
CA LEU A 63 2.05 -5.43 6.73
C LEU A 63 1.55 -6.32 5.59
N GLN A 64 2.08 -6.13 4.38
CA GLN A 64 1.72 -6.95 3.21
C GLN A 64 2.14 -8.42 3.38
N VAL A 65 3.37 -8.65 3.84
CA VAL A 65 3.89 -10.00 4.11
C VAL A 65 3.08 -10.67 5.22
N TYR A 66 2.80 -9.96 6.32
CA TYR A 66 1.98 -10.49 7.40
C TYR A 66 0.59 -10.91 6.91
N ALA A 67 -0.10 -10.04 6.15
CA ALA A 67 -1.42 -10.35 5.60
C ALA A 67 -1.41 -11.55 4.64
N TYR A 68 -0.38 -11.67 3.80
CA TYR A 68 -0.22 -12.81 2.90
C TYR A 68 0.01 -14.12 3.66
N LEU A 69 0.86 -14.10 4.69
CA LEU A 69 1.16 -15.29 5.48
C LEU A 69 -0.07 -15.76 6.26
N GLU A 70 -0.84 -14.84 6.83
CA GLU A 70 -2.14 -15.15 7.45
C GLU A 70 -3.11 -15.77 6.43
N SER A 71 -3.19 -15.24 5.20
CA SER A 71 -4.12 -15.76 4.20
C SER A 71 -3.80 -17.20 3.78
N VAL A 72 -2.53 -17.49 3.45
CA VAL A 72 -2.15 -18.85 3.02
C VAL A 72 -2.28 -19.84 4.18
N MET A 73 -1.95 -19.43 5.41
CA MET A 73 -2.11 -20.30 6.58
C MET A 73 -3.59 -20.58 6.91
N ALA A 74 -4.48 -19.61 6.70
CA ALA A 74 -5.91 -19.80 6.86
C ALA A 74 -6.52 -20.75 5.80
N GLU A 75 -5.94 -20.78 4.60
CA GLU A 75 -6.29 -21.73 3.54
C GLU A 75 -5.79 -23.17 3.82
N GLY A 76 -4.98 -23.34 4.87
CA GLY A 76 -4.45 -24.63 5.32
C GLY A 76 -3.01 -24.90 4.90
N ASP A 77 -2.38 -23.96 4.17
CA ASP A 77 -0.99 -24.08 3.77
C ASP A 77 -0.03 -23.96 4.96
N ARG A 78 1.17 -24.50 4.78
CA ARG A 78 2.22 -24.50 5.79
C ARG A 78 3.45 -23.77 5.24
N VAL A 79 3.91 -22.77 5.99
CA VAL A 79 5.11 -22.00 5.66
C VAL A 79 6.30 -22.57 6.42
N PHE A 80 7.42 -22.77 5.73
CA PHE A 80 8.67 -23.29 6.29
C PHE A 80 9.83 -22.36 5.97
N VAL A 81 10.78 -22.26 6.90
CA VAL A 81 12.13 -21.76 6.62
C VAL A 81 13.03 -22.98 6.40
N GLU A 82 13.81 -22.97 5.33
CA GLU A 82 14.77 -24.03 5.02
C GLU A 82 16.19 -23.49 5.22
N ASN A 83 17.01 -24.25 5.95
CA ASN A 83 18.44 -23.99 6.01
C ASN A 83 19.11 -24.61 4.76
N PRO A 84 19.74 -23.80 3.89
CA PRO A 84 20.28 -24.31 2.63
C PRO A 84 21.49 -25.24 2.82
N ASP A 85 22.18 -25.16 3.95
CA ASP A 85 23.38 -25.97 4.22
C ASP A 85 23.01 -27.34 4.78
N THR A 86 21.98 -27.41 5.64
CA THR A 86 21.56 -28.66 6.31
C THR A 86 20.34 -29.33 5.67
N ASN A 87 19.61 -28.62 4.79
CA ASN A 87 18.29 -29.00 4.27
C ASN A 87 17.23 -29.20 5.36
N GLU A 88 17.48 -28.72 6.58
CA GLU A 88 16.50 -28.78 7.66
C GLU A 88 15.40 -27.75 7.44
N ARG A 89 14.15 -28.16 7.70
CA ARG A 89 12.97 -27.30 7.58
C ARG A 89 12.36 -27.04 8.94
N GLU A 90 12.24 -25.77 9.30
CA GLU A 90 11.51 -25.31 10.46
C GLU A 90 10.17 -24.72 10.03
N ARG A 91 9.06 -25.20 10.63
CA ARG A 91 7.74 -24.65 10.35
C ARG A 91 7.58 -23.30 11.06
N LEU A 92 7.30 -22.25 10.30
CA LEU A 92 6.93 -20.96 10.87
C LEU A 92 5.60 -21.04 11.60
N ARG A 93 5.56 -20.46 12.81
CA ARG A 93 4.35 -20.28 13.61
C ARG A 93 4.31 -18.82 14.06
N PHE A 94 3.23 -18.12 13.73
CA PHE A 94 2.93 -16.79 14.26
C PHE A 94 2.12 -16.97 15.57
N PHE A 95 2.32 -16.07 16.53
CA PHE A 95 1.66 -16.06 17.84
C PHE A 95 0.81 -14.80 18.01
#